data_AF-A0A3B9BNJ3-F1
#
_entry.id   AF-A0A3B9BNJ3-F1
#
_cell.length_a   1.000
_cell.length_b   1.000
_cell.length_c   1.000
_cell.angle_alpha   90.00
_cell.angle_beta   90.00
_cell.angle_gamma   90.00
#
_symmetry.space_group_name_H-M   'P 1'
#
loop_
_entity.id
_entity.type
_entity.pdbx_description
1 polymer ?
#
loop_
_entity_poly.entity_id
_entity_poly.type
_entity_poly.pdbx_seq_one_letter_code
_entity_poly.pdbx_strand_id
1 'polypeptide(L)' 'YADLREADFTRANLAGASLKGANLQRARLFRANLRAVDLTGARLEDADLLKADLSGATWIDGKRICKQGSISQCK' A
#
# COMPACT_ATOMS: atom_id res chain seq x y z
N TYR A 1 -14.82 0.44 -6.86
CA TYR A 1 -13.38 0.79 -6.88
C TYR A 1 -13.25 2.22 -6.42
N ALA A 2 -12.43 2.49 -5.40
CA ALA A 2 -12.21 3.86 -4.90
C ALA A 2 -11.10 4.54 -5.73
N ASP A 3 -11.29 5.80 -6.09
CA ASP A 3 -10.25 6.63 -6.70
C ASP A 3 -9.58 7.47 -5.60
N LEU A 4 -8.34 7.11 -5.28
CA LEU A 4 -7.51 7.67 -4.22
C LEU A 4 -6.16 8.15 -4.78
N ARG A 5 -6.13 8.51 -6.06
CA ARG A 5 -4.93 9.03 -6.71
C ARG A 5 -4.45 10.30 -6.02
N GLU A 6 -3.13 10.40 -5.85
CA GLU A 6 -2.46 11.57 -5.24
C GLU A 6 -2.93 11.90 -3.80
N ALA A 7 -3.72 11.01 -3.18
CA ALA A 7 -4.21 11.19 -1.82
C ALA A 7 -3.06 11.13 -0.80
N ASP A 8 -3.14 11.96 0.23
CA ASP A 8 -2.17 11.98 1.32
C ASP A 8 -2.66 11.15 2.51
N PHE A 9 -2.04 10.00 2.70
CA PHE A 9 -2.21 9.06 3.81
C PHE A 9 -0.96 8.99 4.70
N THR A 10 -0.15 10.05 4.70
CA THR A 10 1.06 10.10 5.53
C THR A 10 0.72 9.85 7.00
N ARG A 11 1.31 8.81 7.59
CA ARG A 11 1.04 8.32 8.96
C ARG A 11 -0.41 7.89 9.24
N ALA A 12 -1.21 7.67 8.21
CA ALA A 12 -2.58 7.20 8.37
C ALA A 12 -2.62 5.78 8.93
N ASN A 13 -3.67 5.47 9.71
CA ASN A 13 -3.95 4.12 10.16
C ASN A 13 -5.00 3.47 9.27
N LEU A 14 -4.57 2.56 8.41
CA LEU A 14 -5.37 1.79 7.44
C LEU A 14 -5.26 0.28 7.72
N ALA A 15 -4.89 -0.10 8.94
CA ALA A 15 -4.75 -1.51 9.30
C ALA A 15 -6.09 -2.24 9.17
N GLY A 16 -6.09 -3.38 8.47
CA GLY A 16 -7.28 -4.19 8.18
C GLY A 16 -8.24 -3.56 7.18
N ALA A 17 -7.93 -2.41 6.57
CA ALA A 17 -8.79 -1.79 5.58
C ALA A 17 -8.86 -2.64 4.30
N SER A 18 -10.01 -2.59 3.61
CA SER A 18 -10.13 -3.15 2.26
C SER A 18 -9.96 -2.03 1.24
N LEU A 19 -8.84 -2.07 0.53
CA LEU A 19 -8.48 -1.20 -0.60
C LEU A 19 -8.50 -2.00 -1.91
N LYS A 20 -9.32 -3.06 -1.96
CA LYS A 20 -9.45 -3.95 -3.11
C LYS A 20 -9.83 -3.16 -4.37
N GLY A 21 -8.96 -3.23 -5.37
CA GLY A 21 -9.10 -2.54 -6.64
C GLY A 21 -9.10 -1.01 -6.54
N ALA A 22 -8.64 -0.44 -5.42
CA ALA A 22 -8.50 1.00 -5.29
C ALA A 22 -7.42 1.54 -6.23
N ASN A 23 -7.63 2.73 -6.76
CA ASN A 23 -6.60 3.46 -7.49
C ASN A 23 -5.82 4.36 -6.52
N LEU A 24 -4.60 3.94 -6.16
CA LEU A 24 -3.68 4.64 -5.26
C LEU A 24 -2.47 5.19 -6.02
N GLN A 25 -2.59 5.42 -7.33
CA GLN A 25 -1.48 5.96 -8.11
C GLN A 25 -1.00 7.29 -7.54
N ARG A 26 0.32 7.43 -7.36
CA ARG A 26 0.95 8.62 -6.75
C ARG A 26 0.47 8.97 -5.34
N ALA A 27 -0.26 8.08 -4.66
CA ALA A 27 -0.69 8.32 -3.28
C ALA A 27 0.52 8.36 -2.34
N ARG A 28 0.45 9.21 -1.30
CA ARG A 28 1.49 9.30 -0.26
C ARG A 28 1.09 8.44 0.92
N LEU A 29 1.75 7.31 1.12
CA LEU A 29 1.55 6.38 2.22
C LEU A 29 2.76 6.37 3.17
N PHE A 30 3.52 7.48 3.22
CA PHE A 30 4.72 7.60 4.04
C PHE A 30 4.41 7.31 5.52
N ARG A 31 5.08 6.31 6.11
CA ARG A 31 4.82 5.84 7.48
C ARG A 31 3.38 5.41 7.78
N ALA A 32 2.58 5.10 6.76
CA ALA A 32 1.21 4.60 6.97
C ALA A 32 1.21 3.21 7.61
N ASN A 33 0.24 2.94 8.48
CA ASN A 33 -0.01 1.60 8.99
C ASN A 33 -0.98 0.88 8.05
N LEU A 34 -0.47 -0.05 7.26
CA LEU A 34 -1.20 -0.84 6.27
C LEU A 34 -1.19 -2.34 6.66
N ARG A 35 -1.08 -2.65 7.95
CA ARG A 35 -1.07 -4.04 8.44
C ARG A 35 -2.35 -4.76 8.08
N ALA A 36 -2.26 -5.99 7.58
CA ALA A 36 -3.40 -6.80 7.18
C ALA A 36 -4.37 -6.11 6.18
N VAL A 37 -3.91 -5.09 5.44
CA VAL A 37 -4.73 -4.41 4.43
C VAL A 37 -4.97 -5.34 3.24
N ASP A 38 -6.16 -5.27 2.63
CA ASP A 38 -6.43 -5.95 1.36
C ASP A 38 -6.24 -4.98 0.19
N LEU A 39 -5.14 -5.14 -0.54
CA LEU A 39 -4.76 -4.40 -1.76
C LEU A 39 -4.93 -5.26 -3.02
N THR A 40 -5.76 -6.29 -2.99
CA THR A 40 -6.08 -7.13 -4.15
C THR A 40 -6.49 -6.28 -5.36
N GLY A 41 -5.74 -6.34 -6.46
CA GLY A 41 -6.01 -5.56 -7.69
C GLY A 41 -5.88 -4.04 -7.53
N ALA A 42 -5.33 -3.55 -6.41
CA ALA A 42 -5.10 -2.12 -6.21
C ALA A 42 -3.97 -1.62 -7.11
N ARG A 43 -4.15 -0.41 -7.66
CA ARG A 43 -3.18 0.26 -8.53
C ARG A 43 -2.30 1.17 -7.71
N LEU A 44 -1.01 0.86 -7.61
CA LEU A 44 -0.04 1.55 -6.74
C LEU A 44 1.13 2.15 -7.53
N GLU A 45 0.97 2.35 -8.84
CA GLU A 45 2.00 2.96 -9.68
C GLU A 45 2.40 4.34 -9.11
N ASP A 46 3.70 4.57 -8.93
CA ASP A 46 4.28 5.78 -8.32
C ASP A 46 3.82 6.12 -6.88
N ALA A 47 3.17 5.20 -6.15
CA ALA A 47 2.79 5.45 -4.76
C ALA A 47 4.01 5.46 -3.82
N ASP A 48 4.06 6.42 -2.89
CA ASP A 48 5.11 6.52 -1.88
C ASP A 48 4.76 5.68 -0.64
N LEU A 49 5.26 4.45 -0.60
CA LEU A 49 5.11 3.51 0.53
C LEU A 49 6.29 3.58 1.51
N LEU A 50 7.14 4.61 1.45
CA LEU A 50 8.34 4.69 2.28
C LEU A 50 7.98 4.64 3.77
N LYS A 51 8.60 3.70 4.50
CA LYS A 51 8.35 3.41 5.92
C LYS A 51 6.92 2.97 6.25
N ALA A 52 6.07 2.64 5.28
CA ALA A 52 4.77 2.06 5.56
C ALA A 52 4.91 0.65 6.15
N ASP A 53 4.02 0.28 7.09
CA ASP A 53 3.97 -1.07 7.63
C ASP A 53 2.97 -1.92 6.86
N LEU A 54 3.49 -2.86 6.07
CA LEU A 54 2.72 -3.77 5.22
C LEU A 54 2.60 -5.19 5.79
N SER A 55 2.88 -5.38 7.07
CA SER A 55 2.88 -6.70 7.68
C SER A 55 1.51 -7.37 7.53
N GLY A 56 1.48 -8.53 6.87
CA GLY A 56 0.25 -9.30 6.64
C GLY A 56 -0.69 -8.74 5.57
N ALA A 57 -0.29 -7.72 4.81
CA ALA A 57 -1.11 -7.18 3.73
C ALA A 57 -1.30 -8.20 2.58
N THR A 58 -2.50 -8.21 1.98
CA THR A 58 -2.86 -9.08 0.85
C THR A 58 -2.79 -8.31 -0.47
N TRP A 59 -2.07 -8.83 -1.46
CA TRP A 59 -1.86 -8.18 -2.76
C TRP A 59 -1.94 -9.27 -3.82
N ILE A 60 -2.86 -9.17 -4.78
CA ILE A 60 -3.02 -10.18 -5.84
C ILE A 60 -2.80 -9.51 -7.19
N ASP A 61 -1.51 -9.29 -7.48
CA ASP A 61 -0.93 -9.13 -8.82
C ASP A 61 0.52 -9.70 -8.85
N GLY A 62 0.72 -10.80 -8.10
CA GLY A 62 1.69 -11.83 -8.44
C GLY A 62 3.19 -11.62 -8.18
N LYS A 63 3.74 -10.43 -7.84
CA LYS A 63 5.23 -10.36 -7.75
C LYS A 63 5.91 -9.31 -6.87
N ARG A 64 5.35 -8.87 -5.74
CA ARG A 64 6.13 -8.06 -4.78
C ARG A 64 5.96 -8.53 -3.35
N ILE A 65 6.68 -9.61 -3.03
CA ILE A 65 6.95 -10.02 -1.66
C ILE A 65 8.04 -9.08 -1.14
N CYS A 66 7.66 -7.90 -0.64
CA CYS A 66 8.64 -7.04 0.01
C CYS A 66 8.98 -7.71 1.36
N LYS A 67 10.15 -8.36 1.46
CA LYS A 67 10.58 -9.05 2.68
C LYS A 67 10.46 -8.11 3.87
N GLN A 68 9.88 -8.63 4.94
CA GLN A 68 9.64 -7.91 6.19
C GLN A 68 10.94 -7.23 6.65
N GLY A 69 10.95 -5.90 6.63
CA GLY A 69 12.09 -5.08 7.07
C GLY A 69 12.90 -4.34 6.01
N SER A 70 12.65 -4.49 4.69
CA SER A 70 13.36 -3.70 3.66
C SER A 70 12.47 -2.63 3.03
N ILE A 71 12.68 -1.40 3.48
CA ILE A 71 11.89 -0.19 3.23
C ILE A 71 12.24 0.50 1.88
N SER A 72 12.93 -0.16 0.96
CA SER A 72 13.44 0.54 -0.24
C SER A 72 13.62 -0.31 -1.49
N GLN A 73 13.23 -1.59 -1.49
CA GLN A 73 13.34 -2.43 -2.67
C GLN A 73 12.14 -3.36 -2.80
N CYS A 74 10.98 -2.76 -3.01
CA CYS A 74 10.01 -3.42 -3.88
C CYS A 74 10.53 -3.12 -5.31
N LYS A 75 11.26 -4.07 -5.92
CA LYS A 75 11.55 -4.08 -7.37
C LYS A 75 10.58 -5.01 -8.07
#